data_AF-W2SUX8-F1
#
_entry.id   AF-W2SUX8-F1
#
_cell.length_a   1.000
_cell.length_b   1.000
_cell.length_c   1.000
_cell.angle_alpha   90.00
_cell.angle_beta   90.00
_cell.angle_gamma   90.00
#
_symmetry.space_group_name_H-M   'P 1'
#
loop_
_entity.id
_entity.type
_entity.pdbx_description
1 polymer ?
#
loop_
_entity_poly.entity_id
_entity_poly.type
_entity_poly.pdbx_seq_one_letter_code
_entity_poly.pdbx_strand_id
1 'polypeptide(L)' 'MLLEPRSLFLMTDHAYENLLHGIKEVTEDVVDDKVFNGQEHMGKTLIRGTRLSFTIRHVPVVSKMSVRTLLSKK' A
#
# COMPACT_ATOMS: atom_id res chain seq x y z
N MET A 1 -2.63 -10.66 0.13
CA MET A 1 -1.35 -10.48 0.85
C MET A 1 -1.66 -10.19 2.31
N LEU A 2 -1.00 -10.88 3.22
CA LEU A 2 -1.09 -10.61 4.65
C LEU A 2 0.00 -9.60 5.05
N LEU A 3 -0.33 -8.58 5.85
CA LEU A 3 0.63 -7.59 6.35
C LEU A 3 0.66 -7.62 7.88
N GLU A 4 1.65 -8.29 8.43
CA GLU A 4 1.79 -8.46 9.88
C GLU A 4 2.27 -7.17 10.57
N PRO A 5 2.01 -7.01 11.88
CA PRO A 5 2.52 -5.87 12.64
C PRO A 5 4.05 -5.76 12.53
N ARG A 6 4.55 -4.53 12.32
CA ARG A 6 5.99 -4.23 12.15
C ARG A 6 6.64 -4.87 10.91
N SER A 7 5.86 -5.36 9.95
CA SER A 7 6.37 -5.73 8.62
C SER A 7 6.65 -4.50 7.76
N LEU A 8 7.63 -4.63 6.86
CA LEU A 8 7.91 -3.65 5.82
C LEU A 8 7.40 -4.20 4.48
N PHE A 9 6.50 -3.46 3.84
CA PHE A 9 6.05 -3.74 2.48
C PHE A 9 6.73 -2.77 1.52
N LEU A 10 7.52 -3.31 0.58
CA LEU A 10 8.17 -2.54 -0.47
C LEU A 10 7.49 -2.85 -1.80
N MET A 11 7.04 -1.81 -2.50
CA MET A 11 6.42 -1.91 -3.82
C MET A 11 7.25 -1.08 -4.80
N THR A 12 7.76 -1.71 -5.85
CA THR A 12 8.63 -1.07 -6.86
C THR A 12 8.11 -1.31 -8.27
N ASP A 13 8.65 -0.52 -9.22
CA ASP A 13 8.50 -0.72 -10.65
C ASP A 13 7.02 -0.91 -11.09
N HIS A 14 6.76 -1.92 -11.90
CA HIS A 14 5.43 -2.22 -12.46
C HIS A 14 4.35 -2.40 -11.38
N ALA A 15 4.68 -3.02 -10.24
CA ALA A 15 3.72 -3.20 -9.16
C ALA A 15 3.32 -1.87 -8.52
N TYR A 16 4.23 -0.91 -8.46
CA TYR A 16 3.96 0.44 -7.95
C TYR A 16 3.18 1.30 -8.94
N GLU A 17 3.54 1.23 -10.22
CA GLU A 17 3.03 2.15 -11.24
C GLU A 17 1.71 1.70 -11.87
N ASN A 18 1.46 0.39 -11.94
CA ASN A 18 0.39 -0.15 -12.78
C ASN A 18 -0.61 -1.05 -12.04
N LEU A 19 -0.29 -1.53 -10.84
CA LEU A 19 -1.18 -2.40 -10.09
C LEU A 19 -1.94 -1.63 -9.01
N LEU A 20 -3.23 -1.93 -8.92
CA LEU A 20 -4.08 -1.43 -7.85
C LEU A 20 -3.99 -2.37 -6.65
N HIS A 21 -3.77 -1.79 -5.48
CA HIS A 21 -3.86 -2.48 -4.21
C HIS A 21 -4.87 -1.76 -3.32
N GLY A 22 -5.50 -2.50 -2.42
CA GLY A 22 -6.50 -1.95 -1.51
C GLY A 22 -6.61 -2.80 -0.26
N ILE A 23 -7.23 -2.22 0.76
CA ILE A 23 -7.59 -2.90 2.00
C ILE A 23 -9.10 -3.09 1.95
N LYS A 24 -9.55 -4.34 1.83
CA LYS A 24 -10.98 -4.67 1.85
C LYS A 24 -11.57 -4.29 3.20
N GLU A 25 -12.72 -3.61 3.24
CA GLU A 25 -13.43 -3.24 4.46
C GLU A 25 -14.14 -4.47 5.07
N VAL A 26 -13.45 -5.17 5.97
CA VAL A 26 -13.94 -6.33 6.74
C VAL A 26 -13.36 -6.27 8.16
N THR A 27 -13.94 -7.03 9.09
CA THR A 27 -13.52 -7.13 10.49
C THR A 27 -12.57 -8.30 10.77
N GLU A 28 -12.44 -9.23 9.82
CA GLU A 28 -11.60 -10.42 9.94
C GLU A 28 -10.98 -10.81 8.60
N ASP A 29 -9.82 -11.44 8.63
CA ASP A 29 -9.10 -11.96 7.48
C ASP A 29 -9.05 -13.49 7.54
N VAL A 30 -9.58 -14.17 6.53
CA VAL A 30 -9.43 -15.62 6.36
C VAL A 30 -8.17 -15.88 5.55
N VAL A 31 -7.24 -16.65 6.11
CA VAL A 31 -5.98 -16.99 5.44
C VAL A 31 -6.13 -18.35 4.75
N ASP A 32 -6.38 -18.30 3.45
CA ASP A 32 -6.50 -19.45 2.56
C ASP A 32 -5.34 -19.50 1.54
N ASP A 33 -5.40 -20.44 0.60
CA ASP A 33 -4.40 -20.65 -0.44
C ASP A 33 -4.21 -19.45 -1.39
N LYS A 34 -5.10 -18.45 -1.35
CA LYS A 34 -4.98 -17.22 -2.15
C LYS A 34 -4.06 -16.20 -1.47
N VAL A 35 -3.69 -16.41 -0.22
CA VAL A 35 -2.77 -15.55 0.54
C VAL A 35 -1.35 -16.08 0.41
N PHE A 36 -0.62 -15.62 -0.61
CA PHE A 36 0.71 -16.15 -0.95
C PHE A 36 1.72 -16.18 0.21
N ASN A 37 1.68 -15.19 1.10
CA ASN A 37 2.58 -15.07 2.25
C ASN A 37 1.93 -15.44 3.59
N GLY A 38 0.85 -16.22 3.56
CA GLY A 38 0.04 -16.55 4.74
C GLY A 38 0.40 -17.86 5.45
N GLN A 39 1.53 -18.49 5.12
CA GLN A 39 1.77 -19.90 5.49
C GLN A 39 1.70 -20.19 7.00
N GLU A 40 2.18 -19.27 7.84
CA GLU A 40 2.12 -19.41 9.31
C GLU A 40 0.68 -19.32 9.88
N HIS A 41 -0.24 -18.77 9.10
CA HIS A 41 -1.64 -18.55 9.48
C HIS A 41 -2.61 -19.36 8.62
N MET A 42 -2.13 -20.30 7.81
CA MET A 42 -2.98 -21.05 6.88
C MET A 42 -4.14 -21.76 7.60
N GLY A 43 -5.36 -21.56 7.10
CA GLY A 43 -6.60 -22.08 7.67
C GLY A 43 -7.12 -21.32 8.90
N LYS A 44 -6.44 -20.24 9.33
CA LYS A 44 -6.88 -19.40 10.46
C LYS A 44 -7.70 -18.20 9.98
N THR A 45 -8.58 -17.75 10.87
CA THR A 45 -9.26 -16.45 10.77
C THR A 45 -8.64 -15.49 11.77
N LEU A 46 -8.15 -14.34 11.29
CA LEU A 46 -7.50 -13.31 12.09
C LEU A 46 -8.46 -12.13 12.30
N ILE A 47 -8.79 -11.83 13.55
CA ILE A 47 -9.64 -10.68 13.88
C ILE A 47 -8.83 -9.39 13.75
N ARG A 48 -9.38 -8.38 13.08
CA ARG A 48 -8.72 -7.09 12.92
C ARG A 48 -8.89 -6.22 14.15
N GLY A 49 -7.81 -5.51 14.48
CA GLY A 49 -7.83 -4.39 15.42
C GLY A 49 -7.43 -3.09 14.73
N THR A 50 -7.17 -2.06 15.52
CA THR A 50 -6.62 -0.80 15.02
C THR A 50 -5.19 -1.01 14.51
N ARG A 51 -4.96 -0.75 13.22
CA ARG A 51 -3.64 -0.84 12.59
C ARG A 51 -3.20 0.54 12.07
N LEU A 52 -1.96 0.89 12.36
CA LEU A 52 -1.30 2.07 11.80
C LEU A 52 -0.27 1.63 10.76
N SER A 53 -0.31 2.22 9.57
CA SER A 53 0.74 2.08 8.55
C SER A 53 1.32 3.42 8.17
N PHE A 54 2.63 3.45 8.02
CA PHE A 54 3.37 4.57 7.48
C PHE A 54 3.75 4.26 6.03
N THR A 55 3.32 5.12 5.11
CA THR A 55 3.67 5.04 3.69
C THR A 55 4.63 6.18 3.35
N ILE A 56 5.83 5.84 2.90
CA ILE A 56 6.84 6.80 2.45
C ILE A 56 7.06 6.57 0.97
N ARG A 57 7.03 7.64 0.18
CA ARG A 57 7.27 7.60 -1.27
C ARG A 57 8.20 8.72 -1.69
N HIS A 58 9.05 8.43 -2.66
CA HIS A 58 9.79 9.46 -3.37
C HIS A 58 8.95 9.95 -4.54
N VAL A 59 8.64 11.26 -4.55
CA VAL A 59 7.85 11.87 -5.64
C VAL A 59 8.83 12.60 -6.56
N PRO A 60 8.97 12.18 -7.83
CA PRO A 60 9.89 12.84 -8.75
C PRO A 60 9.46 14.28 -9.00
N VAL A 61 10.43 15.20 -9.08
CA VAL A 61 10.18 16.59 -9.46
C VAL A 61 9.94 16.63 -10.98
N VAL A 62 8.68 16.76 -11.39
CA VAL A 62 8.28 16.70 -12.82
C VAL A 62 8.24 18.06 -13.52
N SER A 63 8.36 19.17 -12.80
CA SER A 63 8.47 20.51 -13.40
C SER A 63 9.29 21.44 -12.52
N LYS A 64 10.21 22.19 -13.15
CA LYS A 64 10.95 23.28 -12.50
C LYS A 64 10.18 24.61 -12.55
N MET A 65 9.10 24.68 -13.32
CA MET A 65 8.25 25.87 -13.38
C MET A 65 7.25 25.84 -12.23
N SER A 66 7.30 26.86 -11.37
CA SER A 66 6.33 27.01 -10.29
C SER A 66 4.94 27.34 -10.85
N VAL A 67 3.89 26.89 -10.17
CA VAL A 67 2.50 27.25 -10.49
C VAL A 67 2.33 28.78 -10.55
N ARG A 68 3.04 29.51 -9.68
CA ARG A 68 3.09 30.97 -9.69
C ARG A 68 3.63 31.54 -11.00
N THR A 69 4.69 30.96 -11.56
CA THR A 69 5.28 31.36 -12.84
C THR A 69 4.32 31.14 -14.02
N LEU A 70 3.49 30.10 -13.95
CA LEU A 70 2.47 29.84 -14.97
C LEU A 70 1.30 30.84 -14.87
N LEU A 71 0.93 31.24 -13.65
CA LEU A 71 -0.17 32.17 -13.41
C LEU A 71 0.19 33.65 -13.60
N SER A 72 1.47 34.02 -13.51
CA SER A 72 1.94 35.40 -13.67
C SER A 72 2.19 35.82 -15.13
N LYS A 73 1.93 34.95 -16.10
CA LYS A 73 2.18 35.19 -17.54
C LYS A 73 0.96 35.76 -18.29
N LYS A 74 0.08 36.47 -17.59
CA LYS A 74 -1.04 37.23 -18.16
C LYS A 74 -0.70 38.71 -18.23
#